data_AF-A0A6A7LMK1-F1
#
_entry.id   AF-A0A6A7LMK1-F1
#
_cell.length_a   1.000
_cell.length_b   1.000
_cell.length_c   1.000
_cell.angle_alpha   90.00
_cell.angle_beta   90.00
_cell.angle_gamma   90.00
#
_symmetry.space_group_name_H-M   'P 1'
#
loop_
_entity.id
_entity.type
_entity.pdbx_description
1 polymer ?
#
loop_
_entity_poly.entity_id
_entity_poly.type
_entity_poly.pdbx_seq_one_letter_code
_entity_poly.pdbx_strand_id
1 'polypeptide(L)' 'MHNISDRLDRGDKNSETNTDVDASFSCVDCGQQFKSRQELKEHESIQH' A
#
# COMPACT_ATOMS: atom_id res chain seq x y z
N MET A 1 -8.00 1.52 40.51
CA MET A 1 -6.88 1.88 39.63
C MET A 1 -6.65 0.70 38.69
N HIS A 2 -7.42 0.59 37.61
CA HIS A 2 -7.22 -0.44 36.58
C HIS A 2 -7.11 0.29 35.24
N ASN A 3 -5.96 0.23 34.56
CA ASN A 3 -5.91 -0.40 33.24
C ASN A 3 -4.51 -0.35 32.59
N ILE A 4 -3.95 -1.55 32.47
CA ILE A 4 -3.49 -2.15 31.19
C ILE A 4 -2.52 -1.29 30.38
N SER A 5 -1.23 -1.52 30.63
CA SER A 5 -0.19 -1.50 29.61
C SER A 5 -0.60 -2.33 28.39
N ASP A 6 -0.03 -1.93 27.26
CA ASP A 6 0.02 -2.68 26.01
C ASP A 6 -1.19 -2.46 25.08
N ARG A 7 -0.93 -1.74 23.99
CA ARG A 7 -1.13 -2.25 22.64
C ARG A 7 -0.53 -1.29 21.62
N LEU A 8 0.45 -1.84 20.91
CA LEU A 8 0.89 -1.44 19.58
C LEU A 8 -0.30 -0.96 18.74
N ASP A 9 -0.27 0.30 18.32
CA ASP A 9 -0.87 0.66 17.04
C ASP A 9 0.20 1.40 16.25
N ARG A 10 1.17 0.60 15.78
CA ARG A 10 1.80 0.84 14.48
C ARG A 10 0.73 0.51 13.43
N GLY A 11 -0.37 1.27 13.48
CA GLY A 11 -1.41 1.27 12.50
C GLY A 11 -0.84 1.99 11.30
N ASP A 12 -0.19 1.21 10.44
CA ASP A 12 -0.10 1.51 9.02
C ASP A 12 -1.55 1.60 8.52
N LYS A 13 -2.16 2.75 8.79
CA LYS A 13 -3.48 3.11 8.28
C LYS A 13 -3.27 3.45 6.82
N ASN A 14 -3.08 2.41 6.02
CA ASN A 14 -3.61 2.43 4.67
C ASN A 14 -5.14 2.44 4.81
N SER A 15 -5.68 3.61 5.15
CA SER A 15 -7.09 3.89 5.19
C SER A 15 -7.58 3.91 3.75
N GLU A 16 -7.99 2.74 3.27
CA GLU A 16 -8.80 2.60 2.07
C GLU A 16 -10.16 3.27 2.29
N THR A 17 -10.27 4.56 2.00
CA THR A 17 -11.53 5.17 1.55
C THR A 17 -11.28 6.55 0.98
N ASN A 18 -10.82 6.58 -0.25
CA ASN A 18 -11.31 7.56 -1.18
C ASN A 18 -11.23 6.93 -2.56
N THR A 19 -12.31 7.00 -3.34
CA THR A 19 -12.23 7.03 -4.80
C THR A 19 -11.44 8.28 -5.22
N ASP A 20 -10.19 8.36 -4.76
CA ASP A 20 -9.21 9.28 -5.25
C ASP A 20 -8.52 8.53 -6.37
N VAL A 21 -8.49 9.17 -7.53
CA VAL A 21 -7.58 8.82 -8.60
C VAL A 21 -6.18 9.23 -8.13
N ASP A 22 -5.77 8.75 -6.96
CA ASP A 22 -4.43 8.88 -6.41
C ASP A 22 -3.63 7.91 -7.25
N ALA A 23 -2.81 8.47 -8.14
CA ALA A 23 -2.10 7.76 -9.19
C ALA A 23 -0.97 6.87 -8.63
N SER A 24 -1.31 5.97 -7.71
CA SER A 24 -0.50 4.88 -7.23
C SER A 24 -0.56 3.76 -8.27
N PHE A 25 0.59 3.48 -8.89
CA PHE A 25 0.70 2.55 -9.99
C PHE A 25 0.64 1.14 -9.44
N SER A 26 -0.49 0.46 -9.63
CA SER A 26 -0.72 -0.89 -9.09
C SER A 26 -0.58 -1.92 -10.21
N CYS A 27 0.19 -2.98 -9.98
CA CYS A 27 0.30 -4.07 -10.94
C CYS A 27 -0.99 -4.90 -10.96
N VAL A 28 -1.54 -5.14 -12.14
CA VAL A 28 -2.81 -5.90 -12.29
C VAL A 28 -2.61 -7.39 -12.05
N ASP A 29 -1.42 -7.91 -12.36
CA ASP A 29 -1.12 -9.34 -12.27
C ASP A 29 -0.81 -9.80 -10.84
N CYS A 30 -0.20 -8.94 -10.01
CA CYS A 30 0.16 -9.28 -8.62
C CYS A 30 -0.50 -8.39 -7.55
N GLY A 31 -1.14 -7.29 -7.93
CA GLY A 31 -1.77 -6.34 -7.00
C GLY A 31 -0.79 -5.45 -6.23
N GLN A 32 0.50 -5.45 -6.59
CA GLN A 32 1.51 -4.67 -5.88
C GLN A 32 1.40 -3.17 -6.22
N GLN A 33 1.36 -2.33 -5.19
CA GLN A 33 1.30 -0.87 -5.33
C GLN A 33 2.71 -0.26 -5.38
N PHE A 34 2.92 0.58 -6.38
CA PHE A 34 4.15 1.34 -6.61
C PHE A 34 3.88 2.83 -6.54
N LYS A 35 4.90 3.57 -6.11
CA LYS A 35 4.84 5.03 -5.99
C LYS A 35 5.05 5.74 -7.34
N SER A 36 5.54 5.01 -8.35
CA SER A 36 5.94 5.58 -9.64
C SER A 36 5.64 4.65 -10.82
N ARG A 37 5.39 5.23 -12.01
CA ARG A 37 5.24 4.46 -13.26
C ARG A 37 6.48 3.65 -13.62
N GLN A 38 7.66 4.20 -13.34
CA GLN A 38 8.92 3.54 -13.66
C GLN A 38 9.07 2.24 -12.85
N GLU A 39 8.80 2.30 -11.55
CA GLU A 39 8.83 1.12 -10.68
C GLU A 39 7.80 0.07 -11.12
N LEU A 40 6.58 0.50 -11.48
CA LEU A 40 5.59 -0.41 -12.02
C LEU A 40 6.06 -1.05 -13.33
N LYS A 41 6.61 -0.26 -14.26
CA LYS A 41 7.06 -0.75 -15.57
C LYS A 41 8.24 -1.71 -15.47
N GLU A 42 9.19 -1.43 -14.57
CA GLU A 42 10.29 -2.34 -14.30
C GLU A 42 9.78 -3.62 -13.63
N HIS A 43 8.84 -3.50 -12.68
CA HIS A 43 8.18 -4.65 -12.08
C HIS A 43 7.46 -5.50 -13.13
N GLU A 44 6.61 -4.90 -13.96
CA GLU A 44 5.89 -5.59 -15.04
C GLU A 44 6.84 -6.22 -16.06
N SER A 45 8.04 -5.66 -16.29
CA SER A 45 9.01 -6.20 -17.24
C SER A 45 9.93 -7.28 -16.67
N ILE A 46 10.09 -7.34 -15.34
CA ILE A 46 10.98 -8.30 -14.67
C ILE A 46 10.18 -9.45 -14.06
N GLN A 47 9.00 -9.15 -13.51
CA GLN A 47 8.17 -10.09 -12.75
C GLN A 47 7.08 -10.76 -13.60
N HIS A 48 6.73 -10.16 -14.74
CA HIS A 48 5.71 -10.65 -15.69
C HIS A 48 6.29 -10.71 -17.12
#